data_AF-A0A7C4VM06-F1
#
_entry.id   AF-A0A7C4VM06-F1
#
_cell.length_a   1.000
_cell.length_b   1.000
_cell.length_c   1.000
_cell.angle_alpha   90.00
_cell.angle_beta   90.00
_cell.angle_gamma   90.00
#
_symmetry.space_group_name_H-M   'P 1'
#
loop_
_entity.id
_entity.type
_entity.pdbx_description
1 polymer ?
#
loop_
_entity_poly.entity_id
_entity_poly.type
_entity_poly.pdbx_seq_one_letter_code
_entity_poly.pdbx_strand_id
1 'polypeptide(L)'
;MREMLKKTFLGAVLFAVFVFALLIAEINFDVTKAEDYCSSGTSLGGIISQDTTWTLENSPYIFIDDVTVAEDVTLTIEPGVIVDLDFWSLRVDGTLYAVGNETHRIKLQTHERPLSDVIRIYFSESSVNCIIEYAEIDLYGGGGYGIRGGDPTITRNIMHFSGCDAGIVATGGIISNNTIVVDAHLGIDACGSASILDNIIAGGSYSDVAIGAGDTTTIVGNLIINFRSDVGRAAITFNGGKPYVANNTILKSIRAISFPSYFDSSEIREARIIFNNIYGNVEVGKSDPRITINLTYNWWGTTNTTLMDNRIWDQKDDRSLCLINYTPFLSAPAVAPANLTYPVCITSLTQEPWDKIEPYQDVKIRANVVDEVVGVGEVMVQYSTDGGATWNSTNLVYNVTSRLYEGIIPGQPENTVVQYMVIASDKFHNNYAYWPDQGDFTQPPVYCVYTVIPEFPSTAFLLIFLALLTMLITITIKKHRRRRN
;
A
#
# COMPACT_ATOMS: atom_id res chain seq x y z
N MET A 1 70.41 0.07 35.93
CA MET A 1 69.08 0.72 35.78
C MET A 1 68.71 1.00 34.32
N ARG A 2 69.62 1.58 33.50
CA ARG A 2 69.36 1.95 32.09
C ARG A 2 69.17 0.76 31.13
N GLU A 3 69.83 -0.38 31.38
CA GLU A 3 69.60 -1.62 30.60
C GLU A 3 68.30 -2.34 30.96
N MET A 4 67.89 -2.28 32.22
CA MET A 4 66.68 -2.94 32.69
C MET A 4 65.41 -2.25 32.14
N LEU A 5 65.42 -0.91 32.05
CA LEU A 5 64.36 -0.13 31.41
C LEU A 5 64.26 -0.38 29.89
N LYS A 6 65.37 -0.64 29.19
CA LYS A 6 65.34 -0.95 27.76
C LYS A 6 64.72 -2.32 27.48
N LYS A 7 64.98 -3.32 28.32
CA LYS A 7 64.40 -4.66 28.17
C LYS A 7 62.90 -4.68 28.49
N THR A 8 62.45 -3.92 29.50
CA THR A 8 61.02 -3.80 29.81
C THR A 8 60.26 -2.96 28.78
N PHE A 9 60.86 -1.90 28.25
CA PHE A 9 60.26 -1.12 27.15
C PHE A 9 60.19 -1.92 25.84
N LEU A 10 61.25 -2.64 25.49
CA LEU A 10 61.26 -3.49 24.30
C LEU A 10 60.27 -4.66 24.41
N GLY A 11 60.13 -5.25 25.60
CA GLY A 11 59.12 -6.27 25.88
C GLY A 11 57.68 -5.75 25.77
N ALA A 12 57.42 -4.54 26.26
CA ALA A 12 56.10 -3.91 26.14
C ALA A 12 55.76 -3.53 24.68
N VAL A 13 56.75 -3.06 23.91
CA VAL A 13 56.58 -2.76 22.48
C VAL A 13 56.35 -4.03 21.67
N LEU A 14 57.10 -5.11 21.93
CA LEU A 14 56.88 -6.40 21.27
C LEU A 14 55.52 -7.00 21.62
N PHE A 15 55.06 -6.85 22.87
CA PHE A 15 53.73 -7.30 23.28
C PHE A 15 52.61 -6.48 22.61
N ALA A 16 52.77 -5.16 22.53
CA ALA A 16 51.82 -4.30 21.82
C ALA A 16 51.76 -4.60 20.32
N VAL A 17 52.90 -4.86 19.67
CA VAL A 17 52.96 -5.27 18.26
C VAL A 17 52.32 -6.64 18.05
N PHE A 18 52.49 -7.58 18.98
CA PHE A 18 51.86 -8.90 18.91
C PHE A 18 50.35 -8.84 19.09
N VAL A 19 49.85 -8.01 20.02
CA VAL A 19 48.40 -7.77 20.20
C VAL A 19 47.80 -7.05 18.99
N PHE A 20 48.52 -6.09 18.38
CA PHE A 20 48.08 -5.46 17.13
C PHE A 20 48.07 -6.43 15.96
N ALA A 21 49.05 -7.34 15.86
CA ALA A 21 49.08 -8.38 14.83
C ALA A 21 47.94 -9.39 15.00
N LEU A 22 47.57 -9.74 16.24
CA LEU A 22 46.40 -10.59 16.54
C LEU A 22 45.08 -9.89 16.24
N LEU A 23 44.95 -8.58 16.53
CA LEU A 23 43.77 -7.79 16.16
C LEU A 23 43.63 -7.65 14.64
N ILE A 24 44.73 -7.55 13.89
CA ILE A 24 44.70 -7.50 12.42
C ILE A 24 44.39 -8.89 11.84
N ALA A 25 44.82 -9.98 12.50
CA ALA A 25 44.53 -11.35 12.06
C ALA A 25 43.08 -11.81 12.36
N GLU A 26 42.41 -11.23 13.36
CA GLU A 26 40.97 -11.40 13.61
C GLU A 26 40.08 -10.52 12.71
N ILE A 27 40.67 -9.59 11.95
CA ILE A 27 40.00 -8.88 10.84
C ILE A 27 40.34 -9.61 9.53
N ASN A 28 40.15 -10.92 9.50
CA ASN A 28 39.62 -11.56 8.29
C ASN A 28 38.11 -11.50 8.39
N PHE A 29 37.59 -10.26 8.34
CA PHE A 29 36.25 -10.09 7.85
C PHE A 29 36.35 -10.57 6.41
N ASP A 30 35.68 -11.68 6.10
CA ASP A 30 35.33 -12.03 4.75
C ASP A 30 34.39 -10.90 4.28
N VAL A 31 34.98 -9.73 4.01
CA VAL A 31 34.42 -8.78 3.07
C VAL A 31 34.64 -9.49 1.75
N THR A 32 33.77 -10.48 1.48
CA THR A 32 33.10 -10.46 0.20
C THR A 32 32.75 -9.02 0.00
N LYS A 33 33.52 -8.32 -0.85
CA LYS A 33 33.03 -7.11 -1.48
C LYS A 33 31.60 -7.47 -1.80
N ALA A 34 30.65 -6.71 -1.26
CA ALA A 34 29.39 -6.58 -1.96
C ALA A 34 29.84 -6.25 -3.38
N GLU A 35 29.79 -7.25 -4.25
CA GLU A 35 29.71 -6.97 -5.65
C GLU A 35 28.56 -5.99 -5.70
N ASP A 36 28.83 -4.81 -6.24
CA ASP A 36 27.76 -3.97 -6.75
C ASP A 36 27.02 -4.86 -7.75
N TYR A 37 26.06 -5.65 -7.25
CA TYR A 37 24.98 -6.18 -8.04
C TYR A 37 24.12 -4.96 -8.37
N CYS A 38 24.65 -4.11 -9.25
CA CYS A 38 23.84 -3.77 -10.39
C CYS A 38 23.74 -5.09 -11.17
N SER A 39 22.87 -6.02 -10.71
CA SER A 39 22.39 -7.04 -11.64
C SER A 39 21.68 -6.21 -12.69
N SER A 40 22.33 -6.02 -13.84
CA SER A 40 21.64 -5.56 -15.01
C SER A 40 20.56 -6.61 -15.22
N GLY A 41 19.32 -6.29 -14.87
CA GLY A 41 18.21 -7.24 -14.90
C GLY A 41 18.17 -8.03 -16.22
N THR A 42 17.56 -9.20 -16.20
CA THR A 42 17.43 -10.04 -17.40
C THR A 42 16.49 -9.36 -18.39
N SER A 43 17.03 -8.85 -19.50
CA SER A 43 16.21 -8.27 -20.56
C SER A 43 15.46 -9.35 -21.34
N LEU A 44 14.15 -9.14 -21.56
CA LEU A 44 13.26 -10.08 -22.22
C LEU A 44 12.53 -9.45 -23.40
N GLY A 45 12.21 -10.26 -24.40
CA GLY A 45 11.38 -9.86 -25.54
C GLY A 45 11.13 -11.02 -26.48
N GLY A 46 10.04 -10.96 -27.24
CA GLY A 46 9.67 -11.97 -28.24
C GLY A 46 9.01 -13.21 -27.64
N ILE A 47 9.20 -14.36 -28.30
CA ILE A 47 8.46 -15.59 -28.02
C ILE A 47 9.26 -16.52 -27.11
N ILE A 48 8.65 -16.93 -25.99
CA ILE A 48 9.09 -18.05 -25.17
C ILE A 48 8.53 -19.33 -25.81
N SER A 49 9.40 -20.06 -26.51
CA SER A 49 9.04 -21.22 -27.36
C SER A 49 9.30 -22.58 -26.70
N GLN A 50 9.78 -22.59 -25.45
CA GLN A 50 10.01 -23.80 -24.66
C GLN A 50 9.79 -23.48 -23.17
N ASP A 51 9.50 -24.50 -22.38
CA ASP A 51 9.29 -24.36 -20.94
C ASP A 51 10.45 -23.58 -20.31
N THR A 52 10.09 -22.52 -19.59
CA THR A 52 11.04 -21.54 -19.06
C THR A 52 10.69 -21.23 -17.63
N THR A 53 11.71 -21.11 -16.78
CA THR A 53 11.56 -20.66 -15.40
C THR A 53 12.28 -19.34 -15.22
N TRP A 54 11.56 -18.33 -14.73
CA TRP A 54 12.13 -17.08 -14.26
C TRP A 54 12.49 -17.23 -12.79
N THR A 55 13.78 -17.11 -12.48
CA THR A 55 14.34 -17.39 -11.16
C THR A 55 14.67 -16.11 -10.41
N LEU A 56 14.65 -16.17 -9.07
CA LEU A 56 15.00 -15.00 -8.25
C LEU A 56 16.44 -14.52 -8.48
N GLU A 57 17.37 -15.45 -8.76
CA GLU A 57 18.78 -15.14 -9.05
C GLU A 57 18.96 -14.21 -10.28
N ASN A 58 18.06 -14.33 -11.26
CA ASN A 58 18.09 -13.58 -12.51
C ASN A 58 17.16 -12.35 -12.50
N SER A 59 16.51 -12.08 -11.36
CA SER A 59 15.64 -10.92 -11.15
C SER A 59 16.47 -9.63 -11.02
N PRO A 60 15.98 -8.46 -11.49
CA PRO A 60 14.67 -8.26 -12.14
C PRO A 60 14.66 -8.71 -13.59
N TYR A 61 13.49 -9.11 -14.10
CA TYR A 61 13.24 -9.31 -15.52
C TYR A 61 12.65 -8.05 -16.12
N ILE A 62 13.25 -7.51 -17.18
CA ILE A 62 12.89 -6.21 -17.76
C ILE A 62 12.49 -6.41 -19.22
N PHE A 63 11.27 -6.04 -19.59
CA PHE A 63 10.82 -6.19 -20.96
C PHE A 63 11.42 -5.10 -21.84
N ILE A 64 11.96 -5.50 -22.99
CA ILE A 64 12.46 -4.62 -24.05
C ILE A 64 11.70 -4.80 -25.37
N ASP A 65 10.75 -5.74 -25.39
CA ASP A 65 9.74 -5.99 -26.42
C ASP A 65 8.58 -6.75 -25.75
N ASP A 66 7.43 -6.86 -26.41
CA ASP A 66 6.34 -7.71 -25.94
C ASP A 66 6.83 -9.16 -25.76
N VAL A 67 6.36 -9.83 -24.69
CA VAL A 67 6.70 -11.22 -24.41
C VAL A 67 5.49 -12.10 -24.65
N THR A 68 5.66 -13.15 -25.44
CA THR A 68 4.60 -14.14 -25.71
C THR A 68 5.02 -15.53 -25.22
N VAL A 69 4.22 -16.13 -24.34
CA VAL A 69 4.34 -17.55 -23.98
C VAL A 69 3.58 -18.35 -25.04
N ALA A 70 4.28 -19.14 -25.86
CA ALA A 70 3.66 -19.89 -26.95
C ALA A 70 2.68 -20.97 -26.46
N GLU A 71 1.80 -21.45 -27.34
CA GLU A 71 0.95 -22.61 -27.08
C GLU A 71 1.77 -23.82 -26.65
N ASP A 72 1.21 -24.65 -25.77
CA ASP A 72 1.84 -25.85 -25.18
C ASP A 72 3.15 -25.58 -24.40
N VAL A 73 3.50 -24.32 -24.14
CA VAL A 73 4.67 -23.91 -23.35
C VAL A 73 4.25 -23.39 -21.97
N THR A 74 5.04 -23.73 -20.95
CA THR A 74 4.86 -23.23 -19.59
C THR A 74 5.92 -22.19 -19.23
N LEU A 75 5.47 -21.00 -18.83
CA LEU A 75 6.29 -20.04 -18.11
C LEU A 75 6.03 -20.19 -16.61
N THR A 76 7.08 -20.52 -15.85
CA THR A 76 7.04 -20.53 -14.37
C THR A 76 7.79 -19.31 -13.83
N ILE A 77 7.20 -18.57 -12.90
CA ILE A 77 7.84 -17.44 -12.21
C ILE A 77 7.99 -17.81 -10.74
N GLU A 78 9.23 -17.83 -10.26
CA GLU A 78 9.54 -18.20 -8.88
C GLU A 78 9.13 -17.11 -7.86
N PRO A 79 8.89 -17.49 -6.58
CA PRO A 79 8.62 -16.52 -5.51
C PRO A 79 9.68 -15.42 -5.40
N GLY A 80 9.23 -14.19 -5.22
CA GLY A 80 10.09 -13.01 -5.03
C GLY A 80 10.61 -12.37 -6.32
N VAL A 81 10.38 -12.98 -7.49
CA VAL A 81 10.81 -12.42 -8.78
C VAL A 81 10.13 -11.08 -9.05
N ILE A 82 10.90 -10.12 -9.57
CA ILE A 82 10.42 -8.83 -10.04
C ILE A 82 10.40 -8.84 -11.57
N VAL A 83 9.27 -8.46 -12.15
CA VAL A 83 9.07 -8.33 -13.60
C VAL A 83 8.59 -6.91 -13.89
N ASP A 84 9.37 -6.18 -14.66
CA ASP A 84 9.03 -4.85 -15.15
C ASP A 84 8.66 -4.93 -16.63
N LEU A 85 7.39 -4.66 -16.93
CA LEU A 85 6.86 -4.67 -18.29
C LEU A 85 7.10 -3.32 -18.97
N ASP A 86 7.29 -2.24 -18.22
CA ASP A 86 7.46 -0.86 -18.70
C ASP A 86 6.44 -0.46 -19.79
N PHE A 87 6.88 -0.38 -21.05
CA PHE A 87 6.09 -0.04 -22.23
C PHE A 87 5.34 -1.23 -22.88
N TRP A 88 5.68 -2.45 -22.47
CA TRP A 88 5.36 -3.69 -23.16
C TRP A 88 4.24 -4.46 -22.45
N SER A 89 3.89 -5.60 -23.05
CA SER A 89 2.82 -6.48 -22.59
C SER A 89 3.28 -7.94 -22.52
N LEU A 90 2.64 -8.69 -21.64
CA LEU A 90 2.78 -10.14 -21.54
C LEU A 90 1.55 -10.80 -22.17
N ARG A 91 1.76 -11.53 -23.26
CA ARG A 91 0.76 -12.42 -23.85
C ARG A 91 1.03 -13.86 -23.45
N VAL A 92 -0.02 -14.58 -23.07
CA VAL A 92 0.04 -15.99 -22.71
C VAL A 92 -0.91 -16.75 -23.64
N ASP A 93 -0.33 -17.48 -24.59
CA ASP A 93 -1.05 -18.47 -25.41
C ASP A 93 -0.92 -19.90 -24.83
N GLY A 94 0.10 -20.14 -23.98
CA GLY A 94 0.30 -21.40 -23.26
C GLY A 94 -0.16 -21.36 -21.79
N THR A 95 0.74 -21.72 -20.88
CA THR A 95 0.49 -21.74 -19.43
C THR A 95 1.40 -20.75 -18.70
N LEU A 96 0.82 -19.98 -17.77
CA LEU A 96 1.57 -19.16 -16.81
C LEU A 96 1.36 -19.69 -15.39
N TYR A 97 2.46 -20.03 -14.72
CA TYR A 97 2.50 -20.29 -13.28
C TYR A 97 3.32 -19.22 -12.57
N ALA A 98 2.63 -18.17 -12.12
CA ALA A 98 3.21 -17.13 -11.27
C ALA A 98 2.73 -17.31 -9.83
N VAL A 99 3.44 -18.13 -9.06
CA VAL A 99 3.03 -18.53 -7.70
C VAL A 99 4.10 -18.12 -6.68
N GLY A 100 3.87 -17.00 -6.01
CA GLY A 100 4.70 -16.50 -4.91
C GLY A 100 4.35 -17.12 -3.55
N ASN A 101 4.74 -16.45 -2.48
CA ASN A 101 4.26 -16.75 -1.12
C ASN A 101 4.14 -15.48 -0.26
N GLU A 102 3.63 -15.61 0.98
CA GLU A 102 3.38 -14.48 1.89
C GLU A 102 4.61 -13.60 2.17
N THR A 103 5.80 -14.18 2.14
CA THR A 103 7.08 -13.50 2.44
C THR A 103 7.85 -13.06 1.19
N HIS A 104 7.62 -13.74 0.07
CA HIS A 104 8.31 -13.51 -1.20
C HIS A 104 7.26 -13.47 -2.31
N ARG A 105 6.52 -12.35 -2.34
CA ARG A 105 5.53 -12.09 -3.39
C ARG A 105 6.24 -11.79 -4.71
N ILE A 106 5.68 -12.28 -5.81
CA ILE A 106 6.12 -11.88 -7.16
C ILE A 106 5.70 -10.43 -7.39
N LYS A 107 6.52 -9.61 -8.03
CA LYS A 107 6.16 -8.22 -8.40
C LYS A 107 6.00 -8.11 -9.91
N LEU A 108 4.83 -7.71 -10.38
CA LEU A 108 4.55 -7.40 -11.78
C LEU A 108 4.20 -5.92 -11.85
N GLN A 109 5.01 -5.12 -12.55
CA GLN A 109 4.87 -3.66 -12.54
C GLN A 109 5.02 -3.03 -13.92
N THR A 110 4.42 -1.86 -14.09
CA THR A 110 4.60 -0.99 -15.25
C THR A 110 4.77 0.45 -14.77
N HIS A 111 5.63 1.22 -15.43
CA HIS A 111 5.86 2.62 -15.09
C HIS A 111 5.38 3.61 -16.17
N GLU A 112 5.18 3.11 -17.39
CA GLU A 112 4.92 3.95 -18.57
C GLU A 112 3.63 3.55 -19.25
N ARG A 113 3.12 4.33 -20.21
CA ARG A 113 1.95 3.95 -21.02
C ARG A 113 2.31 2.83 -22.02
N PRO A 114 1.45 1.82 -22.28
CA PRO A 114 1.78 0.81 -23.28
C PRO A 114 1.82 1.42 -24.70
N LEU A 115 2.71 0.89 -25.56
CA LEU A 115 2.95 1.44 -26.91
C LEU A 115 1.93 1.00 -27.98
N SER A 116 1.39 -0.22 -27.89
CA SER A 116 0.67 -0.87 -29.00
C SER A 116 -0.58 -1.61 -28.54
N ASP A 117 -0.45 -2.49 -27.55
CA ASP A 117 -1.57 -3.23 -26.96
C ASP A 117 -2.26 -2.38 -25.90
N VAL A 118 -3.58 -2.50 -25.84
CA VAL A 118 -4.37 -1.95 -24.74
C VAL A 118 -4.37 -2.89 -23.55
N ILE A 119 -3.84 -4.11 -23.63
CA ILE A 119 -3.86 -5.10 -22.54
C ILE A 119 -2.45 -5.34 -22.00
N ARG A 120 -2.23 -5.18 -20.68
CA ARG A 120 -0.90 -5.43 -20.08
C ARG A 120 -0.56 -6.90 -19.92
N ILE A 121 -1.52 -7.69 -19.43
CA ILE A 121 -1.40 -9.13 -19.30
C ILE A 121 -2.59 -9.77 -20.01
N TYR A 122 -2.33 -10.36 -21.16
CA TYR A 122 -3.34 -10.97 -22.00
C TYR A 122 -3.22 -12.49 -21.99
N PHE A 123 -4.24 -13.16 -21.48
CA PHE A 123 -4.43 -14.60 -21.63
C PHE A 123 -5.33 -14.84 -22.83
N SER A 124 -4.82 -15.52 -23.86
CA SER A 124 -5.62 -15.81 -25.04
C SER A 124 -6.56 -17.00 -24.80
N GLU A 125 -7.43 -17.26 -25.76
CA GLU A 125 -8.37 -18.40 -25.73
C GLU A 125 -7.66 -19.77 -25.76
N SER A 126 -6.39 -19.84 -26.17
CA SER A 126 -5.60 -21.08 -26.13
C SER A 126 -4.88 -21.28 -24.78
N SER A 127 -4.86 -20.26 -23.93
CA SER A 127 -4.23 -20.38 -22.61
C SER A 127 -4.98 -21.37 -21.73
N VAL A 128 -4.24 -22.10 -20.90
CA VAL A 128 -4.79 -23.18 -20.07
C VAL A 128 -4.18 -23.14 -18.68
N ASN A 129 -5.03 -23.37 -17.66
CA ASN A 129 -4.63 -23.55 -16.26
C ASN A 129 -3.68 -22.46 -15.71
N CYS A 130 -3.83 -21.22 -16.18
CA CYS A 130 -2.98 -20.13 -15.74
C CYS A 130 -3.30 -19.73 -14.30
N ILE A 131 -2.25 -19.49 -13.50
CA ILE A 131 -2.34 -19.11 -12.09
C ILE A 131 -1.47 -17.88 -11.84
N ILE A 132 -2.06 -16.87 -11.19
CA ILE A 132 -1.34 -15.79 -10.55
C ILE A 132 -1.73 -15.80 -9.06
N GLU A 133 -0.79 -16.18 -8.21
CA GLU A 133 -1.01 -16.29 -6.77
C GLU A 133 0.13 -15.67 -5.95
N TYR A 134 -0.21 -14.99 -4.85
CA TYR A 134 0.74 -14.27 -3.99
C TYR A 134 1.65 -13.30 -4.77
N ALA A 135 1.07 -12.51 -5.67
CA ALA A 135 1.75 -11.43 -6.38
C ALA A 135 1.36 -10.04 -5.85
N GLU A 136 2.23 -9.07 -6.09
CA GLU A 136 1.98 -7.63 -6.07
C GLU A 136 1.95 -7.15 -7.53
N ILE A 137 0.81 -6.63 -7.97
CA ILE A 137 0.58 -6.29 -9.38
C ILE A 137 0.22 -4.81 -9.45
N ASP A 138 1.07 -4.00 -10.06
CA ASP A 138 0.85 -2.56 -10.23
C ASP A 138 0.87 -2.21 -11.72
N LEU A 139 -0.31 -2.10 -12.33
CA LEU A 139 -0.46 -1.96 -13.77
C LEU A 139 -1.16 -0.65 -14.14
N TYR A 140 -0.48 0.14 -14.95
CA TYR A 140 -1.02 1.33 -15.59
C TYR A 140 -1.52 0.99 -17.01
N GLY A 141 -2.83 1.08 -17.26
CA GLY A 141 -3.45 0.62 -18.50
C GLY A 141 -3.43 1.61 -19.67
N GLY A 142 -3.24 2.91 -19.42
CA GLY A 142 -3.18 3.92 -20.49
C GLY A 142 -4.43 4.06 -21.37
N GLY A 143 -5.61 3.75 -20.84
CA GLY A 143 -6.92 3.68 -21.52
C GLY A 143 -7.34 2.28 -21.94
N GLY A 144 -6.61 1.24 -21.51
CA GLY A 144 -6.86 -0.15 -21.86
C GLY A 144 -7.24 -1.03 -20.67
N TYR A 145 -6.78 -2.27 -20.65
CA TYR A 145 -7.08 -3.28 -19.65
C TYR A 145 -5.80 -3.71 -18.92
N GLY A 146 -5.89 -3.92 -17.60
CA GLY A 146 -4.78 -4.50 -16.84
C GLY A 146 -4.57 -5.97 -17.21
N ILE A 147 -5.55 -6.81 -16.88
CA ILE A 147 -5.54 -8.25 -17.14
C ILE A 147 -6.78 -8.64 -17.93
N ARG A 148 -6.64 -9.49 -18.95
CA ARG A 148 -7.80 -9.93 -19.75
C ARG A 148 -7.65 -11.34 -20.32
N GLY A 149 -8.79 -12.04 -20.37
CA GLY A 149 -9.00 -13.27 -21.17
C GLY A 149 -8.62 -14.56 -20.45
N GLY A 150 -8.76 -15.70 -21.15
CA GLY A 150 -8.20 -17.02 -20.80
C GLY A 150 -8.55 -17.63 -19.44
N ASP A 151 -9.53 -17.06 -18.75
CA ASP A 151 -10.10 -17.57 -17.49
C ASP A 151 -9.08 -18.02 -16.42
N PRO A 152 -8.04 -17.22 -16.10
CA PRO A 152 -7.02 -17.60 -15.13
C PRO A 152 -7.58 -17.70 -13.70
N THR A 153 -6.84 -18.41 -12.84
CA THR A 153 -7.01 -18.30 -11.38
C THR A 153 -6.12 -17.18 -10.85
N ILE A 154 -6.73 -16.09 -10.40
CA ILE A 154 -6.06 -14.91 -9.82
C ILE A 154 -6.42 -14.86 -8.35
N THR A 155 -5.50 -15.24 -7.46
CA THR A 155 -5.81 -15.38 -6.04
C THR A 155 -4.75 -14.86 -5.09
N ARG A 156 -5.15 -14.33 -3.92
CA ARG A 156 -4.23 -13.85 -2.86
C ARG A 156 -3.24 -12.77 -3.30
N ASN A 157 -3.59 -11.99 -4.32
CA ASN A 157 -2.76 -10.92 -4.84
C ASN A 157 -3.11 -9.58 -4.19
N ILE A 158 -2.14 -8.65 -4.21
CA ILE A 158 -2.34 -7.24 -3.90
C ILE A 158 -2.19 -6.50 -5.23
N MET A 159 -3.23 -5.84 -5.70
CA MET A 159 -3.30 -5.30 -7.05
C MET A 159 -3.68 -3.82 -7.02
N HIS A 160 -3.04 -3.05 -7.90
CA HIS A 160 -3.36 -1.67 -8.19
C HIS A 160 -3.50 -1.52 -9.70
N PHE A 161 -4.65 -1.01 -10.13
CA PHE A 161 -4.93 -0.73 -11.52
C PHE A 161 -5.21 0.76 -11.69
N SER A 162 -4.37 1.43 -12.47
CA SER A 162 -4.48 2.88 -12.71
C SER A 162 -4.61 3.19 -14.20
N GLY A 163 -5.42 4.19 -14.54
CA GLY A 163 -5.58 4.63 -15.93
C GLY A 163 -6.09 3.54 -16.88
N CYS A 164 -6.77 2.51 -16.39
CA CYS A 164 -7.42 1.47 -17.18
C CYS A 164 -8.89 1.82 -17.45
N ASP A 165 -9.44 1.33 -18.55
CA ASP A 165 -10.88 1.18 -18.75
C ASP A 165 -11.43 0.08 -17.84
N ALA A 166 -10.71 -1.05 -17.69
CA ALA A 166 -10.97 -2.03 -16.65
C ALA A 166 -9.68 -2.65 -16.09
N GLY A 167 -9.59 -2.84 -14.78
CA GLY A 167 -8.46 -3.53 -14.16
C GLY A 167 -8.35 -4.98 -14.62
N ILE A 168 -9.45 -5.73 -14.53
CA ILE A 168 -9.56 -7.12 -14.96
C ILE A 168 -10.79 -7.29 -15.85
N VAL A 169 -10.65 -7.96 -16.99
CA VAL A 169 -11.78 -8.40 -17.82
C VAL A 169 -11.81 -9.93 -17.83
N ALA A 170 -12.87 -10.49 -17.27
CA ALA A 170 -13.02 -11.93 -17.04
C ALA A 170 -14.29 -12.49 -17.70
N THR A 171 -14.12 -13.42 -18.62
CA THR A 171 -15.20 -14.22 -19.24
C THR A 171 -15.58 -15.45 -18.39
N GLY A 172 -14.68 -15.86 -17.52
CA GLY A 172 -14.77 -17.02 -16.63
C GLY A 172 -13.65 -16.95 -15.59
N GLY A 173 -13.15 -18.11 -15.16
CA GLY A 173 -12.05 -18.19 -14.21
C GLY A 173 -12.44 -17.83 -12.77
N ILE A 174 -11.42 -17.72 -11.91
CA ILE A 174 -11.58 -17.46 -10.47
C ILE A 174 -10.73 -16.26 -10.08
N ILE A 175 -11.37 -15.23 -9.56
CA ILE A 175 -10.73 -14.06 -8.96
C ILE A 175 -11.09 -14.06 -7.49
N SER A 176 -10.17 -14.50 -6.62
CA SER A 176 -10.52 -14.67 -5.22
C SER A 176 -9.49 -14.21 -4.20
N ASN A 177 -9.92 -13.79 -3.01
CA ASN A 177 -9.00 -13.44 -1.91
C ASN A 177 -7.96 -12.37 -2.29
N ASN A 178 -8.26 -11.52 -3.28
CA ASN A 178 -7.35 -10.44 -3.67
C ASN A 178 -7.71 -9.14 -2.94
N THR A 179 -6.73 -8.29 -2.72
CA THR A 179 -6.93 -6.87 -2.45
C THR A 179 -6.70 -6.10 -3.74
N ILE A 180 -7.68 -5.32 -4.20
CA ILE A 180 -7.64 -4.58 -5.46
C ILE A 180 -7.95 -3.11 -5.18
N VAL A 181 -7.00 -2.23 -5.50
CA VAL A 181 -7.24 -0.79 -5.55
C VAL A 181 -7.44 -0.37 -7.00
N VAL A 182 -8.53 0.34 -7.24
CA VAL A 182 -9.00 0.72 -8.57
C VAL A 182 -8.91 2.24 -8.70
N ASP A 183 -7.94 2.71 -9.46
CA ASP A 183 -7.78 4.09 -9.94
C ASP A 183 -8.05 4.15 -11.45
N ALA A 184 -9.14 3.49 -11.83
CA ALA A 184 -9.55 3.16 -13.17
C ALA A 184 -11.08 3.25 -13.27
N HIS A 185 -11.60 3.23 -14.49
CA HIS A 185 -13.04 3.31 -14.71
C HIS A 185 -13.80 2.12 -14.09
N LEU A 186 -13.31 0.90 -14.29
CA LEU A 186 -13.90 -0.34 -13.79
C LEU A 186 -12.85 -1.22 -13.11
N GLY A 187 -13.19 -1.83 -11.97
CA GLY A 187 -12.31 -2.79 -11.29
C GLY A 187 -12.25 -4.12 -12.02
N ILE A 188 -13.36 -4.87 -11.97
CA ILE A 188 -13.51 -6.17 -12.61
C ILE A 188 -14.73 -6.13 -13.55
N ASP A 189 -14.52 -6.31 -14.85
CA ASP A 189 -15.58 -6.58 -15.82
C ASP A 189 -15.79 -8.09 -15.95
N ALA A 190 -16.82 -8.62 -15.30
CA ALA A 190 -17.19 -10.02 -15.45
C ALA A 190 -18.23 -10.17 -16.56
N CYS A 191 -17.77 -10.27 -17.81
CA CYS A 191 -18.66 -10.36 -18.97
C CYS A 191 -19.28 -11.76 -19.18
N GLY A 192 -18.91 -12.76 -18.38
CA GLY A 192 -19.38 -14.14 -18.54
C GLY A 192 -19.68 -14.85 -17.21
N SER A 193 -19.02 -15.99 -16.97
CA SER A 193 -19.27 -16.92 -15.85
C SER A 193 -18.24 -16.83 -14.72
N ALA A 194 -17.49 -15.73 -14.66
CA ALA A 194 -16.40 -15.55 -13.69
C ALA A 194 -16.86 -15.69 -12.24
N SER A 195 -16.01 -16.26 -11.39
CA SER A 195 -16.22 -16.35 -9.94
C SER A 195 -15.38 -15.30 -9.23
N ILE A 196 -16.02 -14.27 -8.70
CA ILE A 196 -15.43 -13.18 -7.93
C ILE A 196 -15.73 -13.40 -6.44
N LEU A 197 -14.75 -13.93 -5.71
CA LEU A 197 -14.97 -14.49 -4.37
C LEU A 197 -14.05 -13.86 -3.32
N ASP A 198 -14.60 -13.39 -2.20
CA ASP A 198 -13.82 -13.00 -1.02
C ASP A 198 -12.72 -11.94 -1.29
N ASN A 199 -12.94 -11.06 -2.27
CA ASN A 199 -11.99 -9.97 -2.58
C ASN A 199 -12.30 -8.72 -1.74
N ILE A 200 -11.26 -7.93 -1.47
CA ILE A 200 -11.38 -6.54 -1.05
C ILE A 200 -11.17 -5.68 -2.30
N ILE A 201 -12.19 -4.93 -2.72
CA ILE A 201 -12.12 -4.04 -3.88
C ILE A 201 -12.39 -2.60 -3.39
N ALA A 202 -11.36 -1.77 -3.46
CA ALA A 202 -11.39 -0.39 -3.00
C ALA A 202 -11.25 0.58 -4.16
N GLY A 203 -12.17 1.54 -4.23
CA GLY A 203 -12.09 2.66 -5.16
C GLY A 203 -11.07 3.70 -4.68
N GLY A 204 -10.13 4.06 -5.56
CA GLY A 204 -9.16 5.12 -5.34
C GLY A 204 -9.70 6.51 -5.69
N SER A 205 -8.83 7.38 -6.20
CA SER A 205 -9.05 8.78 -6.57
C SER A 205 -10.08 8.94 -7.69
N TYR A 206 -10.09 7.99 -8.64
CA TYR A 206 -11.03 7.96 -9.76
C TYR A 206 -11.49 6.52 -9.98
N SER A 207 -12.73 6.22 -9.58
CA SER A 207 -13.32 4.89 -9.75
C SER A 207 -14.84 4.91 -9.86
N ASP A 208 -15.36 4.32 -10.93
CA ASP A 208 -16.80 4.34 -11.22
C ASP A 208 -17.50 3.07 -10.78
N VAL A 209 -16.93 1.92 -11.14
CA VAL A 209 -17.54 0.61 -10.92
C VAL A 209 -16.51 -0.35 -10.33
N ALA A 210 -16.89 -1.09 -9.29
CA ALA A 210 -16.05 -2.13 -8.73
C ALA A 210 -16.17 -3.41 -9.55
N ILE A 211 -17.41 -3.82 -9.82
CA ILE A 211 -17.72 -5.04 -10.55
C ILE A 211 -18.83 -4.76 -11.58
N GLY A 212 -18.54 -5.04 -12.85
CA GLY A 212 -19.53 -5.21 -13.91
C GLY A 212 -20.03 -6.65 -13.88
N ALA A 213 -21.30 -6.86 -13.54
CA ALA A 213 -21.90 -8.18 -13.41
C ALA A 213 -22.63 -8.57 -14.71
N GLY A 214 -22.04 -9.49 -15.46
CA GLY A 214 -22.60 -10.09 -16.66
C GLY A 214 -23.22 -11.47 -16.45
N ASP A 215 -23.58 -12.10 -17.57
CA ASP A 215 -24.21 -13.41 -17.76
C ASP A 215 -24.48 -14.26 -16.49
N THR A 216 -23.61 -15.21 -16.16
CA THR A 216 -23.77 -16.16 -15.04
C THR A 216 -22.76 -15.92 -13.92
N THR A 217 -22.28 -14.68 -13.80
CA THR A 217 -21.22 -14.30 -12.85
C THR A 217 -21.60 -14.62 -11.41
N THR A 218 -20.65 -15.16 -10.65
CA THR A 218 -20.80 -15.39 -9.20
C THR A 218 -20.00 -14.33 -8.43
N ILE A 219 -20.68 -13.54 -7.61
CA ILE A 219 -20.09 -12.46 -6.80
C ILE A 219 -20.42 -12.74 -5.34
N VAL A 220 -19.48 -13.32 -4.60
CA VAL A 220 -19.73 -13.78 -3.23
C VAL A 220 -18.65 -13.34 -2.25
N GLY A 221 -19.07 -12.88 -1.07
CA GLY A 221 -18.12 -12.65 0.02
C GLY A 221 -17.19 -11.45 -0.19
N ASN A 222 -17.45 -10.57 -1.16
CA ASN A 222 -16.57 -9.45 -1.44
C ASN A 222 -16.86 -8.25 -0.52
N LEU A 223 -15.80 -7.56 -0.13
CA LEU A 223 -15.86 -6.24 0.48
C LEU A 223 -15.60 -5.18 -0.59
N ILE A 224 -16.61 -4.36 -0.88
CA ILE A 224 -16.54 -3.31 -1.89
C ILE A 224 -16.69 -1.95 -1.20
N ILE A 225 -15.69 -1.08 -1.37
CA ILE A 225 -15.59 0.16 -0.61
C ILE A 225 -15.20 1.35 -1.48
N ASN A 226 -15.81 2.51 -1.20
CA ASN A 226 -15.39 3.82 -1.70
C ASN A 226 -15.61 4.09 -3.21
N PHE A 227 -16.64 3.52 -3.83
CA PHE A 227 -17.01 3.84 -5.21
C PHE A 227 -17.97 5.03 -5.25
N ARG A 228 -17.41 6.23 -5.37
CA ARG A 228 -18.12 7.51 -5.17
C ARG A 228 -18.33 8.32 -6.45
N SER A 229 -18.28 7.68 -7.61
CA SER A 229 -18.50 8.39 -8.87
C SER A 229 -19.89 9.01 -8.96
N ASP A 230 -19.94 10.22 -9.50
CA ASP A 230 -21.14 10.99 -9.76
C ASP A 230 -21.79 10.64 -11.11
N VAL A 231 -21.06 9.95 -12.01
CA VAL A 231 -21.46 9.66 -13.40
C VAL A 231 -22.59 8.63 -13.57
N GLY A 232 -23.40 8.39 -12.55
CA GLY A 232 -24.58 7.52 -12.63
C GLY A 232 -24.28 6.02 -12.54
N ARG A 233 -23.08 5.62 -12.11
CA ARG A 233 -22.65 4.23 -12.03
C ARG A 233 -22.56 3.75 -10.58
N ALA A 234 -22.70 2.44 -10.37
CA ALA A 234 -22.70 1.84 -9.05
C ALA A 234 -21.53 0.90 -8.85
N ALA A 235 -21.20 0.68 -7.58
CA ALA A 235 -20.14 -0.23 -7.17
C ALA A 235 -20.31 -1.62 -7.81
N ILE A 236 -21.53 -2.17 -7.83
CA ILE A 236 -21.90 -3.31 -8.67
C ILE A 236 -22.87 -2.84 -9.75
N THR A 237 -22.47 -2.90 -11.02
CA THR A 237 -23.31 -2.52 -12.16
C THR A 237 -23.71 -3.78 -12.93
N PHE A 238 -25.01 -4.01 -13.12
CA PHE A 238 -25.52 -5.18 -13.82
C PHE A 238 -25.61 -4.92 -15.33
N ASN A 239 -25.03 -5.78 -16.15
CA ASN A 239 -25.04 -5.64 -17.61
C ASN A 239 -26.02 -6.61 -18.29
N GLY A 240 -26.36 -7.73 -17.66
CA GLY A 240 -27.33 -8.70 -18.15
C GLY A 240 -27.32 -10.01 -17.36
N GLY A 241 -28.06 -11.00 -17.84
CA GLY A 241 -27.98 -12.38 -17.36
C GLY A 241 -28.64 -12.67 -16.01
N LYS A 242 -28.14 -13.71 -15.35
CA LYS A 242 -28.61 -14.29 -14.08
C LYS A 242 -27.49 -14.43 -13.03
N PRO A 243 -26.77 -13.35 -12.70
CA PRO A 243 -25.69 -13.42 -11.74
C PRO A 243 -26.17 -13.84 -10.33
N TYR A 244 -25.27 -14.49 -9.60
CA TYR A 244 -25.45 -14.86 -8.19
C TYR A 244 -24.64 -13.90 -7.31
N VAL A 245 -25.32 -13.00 -6.61
CA VAL A 245 -24.70 -11.95 -5.80
C VAL A 245 -25.09 -12.13 -4.34
N ALA A 246 -24.18 -12.64 -3.52
CA ALA A 246 -24.48 -12.94 -2.12
C ALA A 246 -23.36 -12.68 -1.12
N ASN A 247 -23.72 -12.39 0.13
CA ASN A 247 -22.77 -12.22 1.23
C ASN A 247 -21.69 -11.14 0.97
N ASN A 248 -21.98 -10.15 0.13
CA ASN A 248 -21.07 -9.03 -0.10
C ASN A 248 -21.38 -7.88 0.87
N THR A 249 -20.37 -7.09 1.23
CA THR A 249 -20.53 -5.83 1.95
C THR A 249 -20.15 -4.67 1.04
N ILE A 250 -21.11 -3.77 0.74
CA ILE A 250 -20.90 -2.60 -0.13
C ILE A 250 -21.08 -1.33 0.71
N LEU A 251 -19.98 -0.64 1.02
CA LEU A 251 -19.97 0.51 1.90
C LEU A 251 -19.28 1.74 1.28
N LYS A 252 -19.65 2.92 1.76
CA LYS A 252 -19.06 4.21 1.33
C LYS A 252 -19.15 4.46 -0.19
N SER A 253 -20.05 3.77 -0.89
CA SER A 253 -20.36 4.01 -2.30
C SER A 253 -21.63 4.84 -2.41
N ILE A 254 -21.66 5.82 -3.33
CA ILE A 254 -22.87 6.65 -3.55
C ILE A 254 -24.01 5.76 -4.03
N ARG A 255 -23.73 4.93 -5.04
CA ARG A 255 -24.62 3.88 -5.54
C ARG A 255 -23.95 2.54 -5.28
N ALA A 256 -24.63 1.68 -4.54
CA ALA A 256 -24.17 0.33 -4.26
C ALA A 256 -24.45 -0.62 -5.42
N ILE A 257 -25.67 -0.59 -5.97
CA ILE A 257 -26.08 -1.47 -7.07
C ILE A 257 -26.83 -0.65 -8.13
N SER A 258 -26.55 -0.89 -9.41
CA SER A 258 -27.34 -0.29 -10.50
C SER A 258 -27.73 -1.28 -11.58
N PHE A 259 -28.85 -0.97 -12.22
CA PHE A 259 -29.38 -1.64 -13.41
C PHE A 259 -29.50 -0.59 -14.53
N PRO A 260 -28.45 -0.33 -15.32
CA PRO A 260 -28.39 0.74 -16.32
C PRO A 260 -29.50 0.63 -17.37
N SER A 261 -29.74 1.69 -18.14
CA SER A 261 -30.81 1.71 -19.15
C SER A 261 -30.66 0.64 -20.25
N TYR A 262 -29.42 0.34 -20.60
CA TYR A 262 -29.04 -0.68 -21.58
C TYR A 262 -28.94 -2.09 -21.00
N PHE A 263 -29.17 -2.28 -19.70
CA PHE A 263 -29.20 -3.59 -19.05
C PHE A 263 -30.11 -4.58 -19.80
N ASP A 264 -29.61 -5.79 -20.06
CA ASP A 264 -30.45 -6.87 -20.59
C ASP A 264 -31.21 -7.58 -19.46
N SER A 265 -32.53 -7.42 -19.48
CA SER A 265 -33.45 -7.93 -18.47
C SER A 265 -34.09 -9.27 -18.83
N SER A 266 -33.67 -9.92 -19.92
CA SER A 266 -34.23 -11.19 -20.40
C SER A 266 -34.21 -12.30 -19.33
N GLU A 267 -33.15 -12.36 -18.53
CA GLU A 267 -32.91 -13.43 -17.55
C GLU A 267 -32.84 -12.97 -16.07
N ILE A 268 -33.00 -11.66 -15.81
CA ILE A 268 -32.81 -11.06 -14.46
C ILE A 268 -33.70 -11.63 -13.37
N ARG A 269 -34.82 -12.28 -13.75
CA ARG A 269 -35.74 -12.93 -12.82
C ARG A 269 -35.12 -14.15 -12.14
N GLU A 270 -34.08 -14.73 -12.74
CA GLU A 270 -33.32 -15.86 -12.19
C GLU A 270 -32.12 -15.42 -11.35
N ALA A 271 -31.71 -14.14 -11.46
CA ALA A 271 -30.64 -13.60 -10.63
C ALA A 271 -31.02 -13.67 -9.15
N ARG A 272 -30.02 -13.97 -8.31
CA ARG A 272 -30.21 -14.04 -6.86
C ARG A 272 -29.30 -13.02 -6.20
N ILE A 273 -29.91 -11.95 -5.70
CA ILE A 273 -29.22 -10.85 -5.02
C ILE A 273 -29.68 -10.88 -3.57
N ILE A 274 -28.97 -11.60 -2.72
CA ILE A 274 -29.44 -11.96 -1.37
C ILE A 274 -28.30 -11.91 -0.33
N PHE A 275 -28.63 -11.65 0.93
CA PHE A 275 -27.67 -11.65 2.05
C PHE A 275 -26.49 -10.68 1.89
N ASN A 276 -26.64 -9.61 1.12
CA ASN A 276 -25.66 -8.55 1.01
C ASN A 276 -25.93 -7.46 2.06
N ASN A 277 -24.87 -6.79 2.51
CA ASN A 277 -24.92 -5.56 3.29
C ASN A 277 -24.81 -4.35 2.36
N ILE A 278 -25.92 -3.70 2.06
CA ILE A 278 -26.05 -2.61 1.08
C ILE A 278 -26.23 -1.29 1.82
N TYR A 279 -25.18 -0.46 1.86
CA TYR A 279 -25.25 0.85 2.51
C TYR A 279 -25.53 2.01 1.53
N GLY A 280 -25.10 1.89 0.27
CA GLY A 280 -25.34 2.89 -0.78
C GLY A 280 -26.71 2.78 -1.47
N ASN A 281 -26.96 3.66 -2.44
CA ASN A 281 -28.22 3.70 -3.19
C ASN A 281 -28.34 2.52 -4.17
N VAL A 282 -29.58 2.17 -4.52
CA VAL A 282 -29.87 1.25 -5.62
C VAL A 282 -30.63 1.99 -6.71
N GLU A 283 -30.17 1.90 -7.95
CA GLU A 283 -30.76 2.67 -9.05
C GLU A 283 -31.13 1.80 -10.25
N VAL A 284 -32.33 2.04 -10.78
CA VAL A 284 -32.82 1.44 -12.01
C VAL A 284 -32.86 2.50 -13.11
N GLY A 285 -32.12 2.29 -14.19
CA GLY A 285 -32.16 3.11 -15.40
C GLY A 285 -33.01 2.53 -16.53
N LYS A 286 -33.41 1.25 -16.44
CA LYS A 286 -34.19 0.59 -17.50
C LYS A 286 -35.68 0.91 -17.40
N SER A 287 -36.20 1.53 -18.45
CA SER A 287 -37.63 1.85 -18.59
C SER A 287 -38.46 0.64 -19.05
N ASP A 288 -38.66 -0.34 -18.17
CA ASP A 288 -39.62 -1.42 -18.37
C ASP A 288 -40.44 -1.72 -17.10
N PRO A 289 -41.67 -1.17 -16.98
CA PRO A 289 -42.47 -1.29 -15.77
C PRO A 289 -43.04 -2.69 -15.54
N ARG A 290 -42.83 -3.64 -16.46
CA ARG A 290 -43.29 -5.03 -16.37
C ARG A 290 -42.28 -5.92 -15.65
N ILE A 291 -41.09 -5.39 -15.36
CA ILE A 291 -39.98 -6.14 -14.76
C ILE A 291 -39.90 -5.79 -13.27
N THR A 292 -39.81 -6.84 -12.47
CA THR A 292 -39.51 -6.73 -11.04
C THR A 292 -38.18 -7.41 -10.79
N ILE A 293 -37.27 -6.70 -10.14
CA ILE A 293 -35.95 -7.18 -9.77
C ILE A 293 -35.97 -7.46 -8.27
N ASN A 294 -35.61 -8.68 -7.87
CA ASN A 294 -35.68 -9.12 -6.48
C ASN A 294 -34.35 -8.86 -5.75
N LEU A 295 -34.37 -7.96 -4.77
CA LEU A 295 -33.29 -7.69 -3.81
C LEU A 295 -33.73 -8.10 -2.38
N THR A 296 -34.49 -9.19 -2.28
CA THR A 296 -34.97 -9.72 -1.00
C THR A 296 -33.82 -10.29 -0.15
N TYR A 297 -34.01 -10.39 1.15
CA TYR A 297 -33.06 -10.96 2.12
C TYR A 297 -31.72 -10.24 2.19
N ASN A 298 -31.66 -8.96 1.80
CA ASN A 298 -30.48 -8.10 2.02
C ASN A 298 -30.64 -7.25 3.28
N TRP A 299 -29.52 -6.83 3.86
CA TRP A 299 -29.46 -5.80 4.89
C TRP A 299 -29.23 -4.45 4.24
N TRP A 300 -30.08 -3.48 4.55
CA TRP A 300 -30.01 -2.14 3.95
C TRP A 300 -29.32 -1.11 4.85
N GLY A 301 -28.64 -1.51 5.92
CA GLY A 301 -28.12 -0.54 6.91
C GLY A 301 -29.18 0.03 7.86
N THR A 302 -30.45 -0.33 7.70
CA THR A 302 -31.58 0.13 8.53
C THR A 302 -32.74 -0.86 8.43
N THR A 303 -33.69 -0.78 9.35
CA THR A 303 -35.01 -1.43 9.28
C THR A 303 -36.14 -0.46 8.94
N ASN A 304 -35.84 0.84 8.78
CA ASN A 304 -36.81 1.86 8.41
C ASN A 304 -37.06 1.84 6.90
N THR A 305 -38.24 1.40 6.48
CA THR A 305 -38.61 1.26 5.06
C THR A 305 -38.66 2.60 4.32
N THR A 306 -38.95 3.72 4.99
CA THR A 306 -38.89 5.05 4.34
C THR A 306 -37.45 5.43 3.97
N LEU A 307 -36.46 5.06 4.79
CA LEU A 307 -35.05 5.27 4.45
C LEU A 307 -34.55 4.29 3.38
N MET A 308 -35.21 3.14 3.22
CA MET A 308 -34.94 2.23 2.11
C MET A 308 -35.53 2.78 0.81
N ASP A 309 -36.82 3.14 0.82
CA ASP A 309 -37.50 3.72 -0.35
C ASP A 309 -36.77 4.98 -0.84
N ASN A 310 -36.30 5.86 0.05
CA ASN A 310 -35.52 7.05 -0.35
C ASN A 310 -34.15 6.75 -1.01
N ARG A 311 -33.62 5.52 -0.86
CA ARG A 311 -32.33 5.10 -1.44
C ARG A 311 -32.50 4.21 -2.67
N ILE A 312 -33.72 3.84 -3.00
CA ILE A 312 -34.04 2.98 -4.13
C ILE A 312 -34.73 3.86 -5.16
N TRP A 313 -34.07 4.13 -6.29
CA TRP A 313 -34.68 4.81 -7.43
C TRP A 313 -35.25 3.77 -8.39
N ASP A 314 -36.58 3.60 -8.37
CA ASP A 314 -37.27 2.56 -9.14
C ASP A 314 -38.64 3.03 -9.67
N GLN A 315 -39.51 2.07 -10.02
CA GLN A 315 -40.88 2.32 -10.47
C GLN A 315 -41.72 3.25 -9.56
N LYS A 316 -41.43 3.31 -8.26
CA LYS A 316 -42.17 4.17 -7.31
C LYS A 316 -41.85 5.66 -7.53
N ASP A 317 -40.62 5.97 -7.93
CA ASP A 317 -40.16 7.32 -8.23
C ASP A 317 -40.50 7.72 -9.67
N ASP A 318 -40.28 6.80 -10.62
CA ASP A 318 -40.66 6.95 -12.03
C ASP A 318 -41.37 5.69 -12.53
N ARG A 319 -42.67 5.83 -12.81
CA ARG A 319 -43.56 4.73 -13.22
C ARG A 319 -43.15 4.02 -14.51
N SER A 320 -42.22 4.57 -15.29
CA SER A 320 -41.67 3.92 -16.49
C SER A 320 -40.59 2.88 -16.18
N LEU A 321 -39.97 2.93 -15.00
CA LEU A 321 -38.85 2.07 -14.61
C LEU A 321 -39.30 0.70 -14.11
N CYS A 322 -38.36 -0.26 -14.06
CA CYS A 322 -38.54 -1.54 -13.37
C CYS A 322 -38.76 -1.32 -11.86
N LEU A 323 -39.48 -2.25 -11.22
CA LEU A 323 -39.71 -2.25 -9.76
C LEU A 323 -38.60 -3.01 -9.03
N ILE A 324 -38.11 -2.49 -7.89
CA ILE A 324 -37.25 -3.22 -6.96
C ILE A 324 -38.11 -3.82 -5.85
N ASN A 325 -38.12 -5.15 -5.76
CA ASN A 325 -38.71 -5.85 -4.63
C ASN A 325 -37.64 -6.18 -3.59
N TYR A 326 -37.59 -5.41 -2.49
CA TYR A 326 -36.66 -5.63 -1.39
C TYR A 326 -37.26 -6.38 -0.19
N THR A 327 -38.52 -6.84 -0.28
CA THR A 327 -39.21 -7.50 0.83
C THR A 327 -39.32 -9.03 0.64
N PRO A 328 -38.98 -9.86 1.65
CA PRO A 328 -38.50 -9.47 2.98
C PRO A 328 -37.06 -8.95 2.97
N PHE A 329 -36.64 -8.21 4.00
CA PHE A 329 -35.26 -7.73 4.22
C PHE A 329 -34.75 -8.18 5.61
N LEU A 330 -33.43 -8.13 5.82
CA LEU A 330 -32.82 -8.56 7.09
C LEU A 330 -33.02 -7.53 8.21
N SER A 331 -33.11 -7.99 9.47
CA SER A 331 -33.21 -7.11 10.65
C SER A 331 -31.87 -6.68 11.24
N ALA A 332 -30.77 -7.25 10.74
CA ALA A 332 -29.40 -6.99 11.14
C ALA A 332 -28.46 -7.27 9.94
N PRO A 333 -27.19 -6.81 9.98
CA PRO A 333 -26.21 -7.15 8.96
C PRO A 333 -26.10 -8.66 8.70
N ALA A 334 -25.93 -9.04 7.43
CA ALA A 334 -25.61 -10.39 7.01
C ALA A 334 -24.20 -10.79 7.47
N VAL A 335 -23.96 -12.10 7.60
CA VAL A 335 -22.62 -12.67 7.83
C VAL A 335 -21.82 -12.56 6.53
N ALA A 336 -21.15 -11.42 6.39
CA ALA A 336 -20.36 -11.00 5.24
C ALA A 336 -19.10 -10.27 5.76
N PRO A 337 -18.13 -9.92 4.91
CA PRO A 337 -16.91 -9.25 5.35
C PRO A 337 -17.19 -8.03 6.22
N ALA A 338 -16.35 -7.85 7.24
CA ALA A 338 -16.44 -6.75 8.19
C ALA A 338 -16.23 -5.39 7.50
N ASN A 339 -16.80 -4.34 8.08
CA ASN A 339 -16.55 -2.98 7.64
C ASN A 339 -15.09 -2.61 7.93
N LEU A 340 -14.30 -2.38 6.89
CA LEU A 340 -12.95 -1.82 7.03
C LEU A 340 -12.98 -0.29 7.05
N THR A 341 -12.01 0.30 7.74
CA THR A 341 -11.75 1.73 7.66
C THR A 341 -10.75 1.98 6.54
N TYR A 342 -11.12 2.88 5.62
CA TYR A 342 -10.33 3.30 4.46
C TYR A 342 -10.18 4.80 4.65
N PRO A 343 -9.04 5.28 5.20
CA PRO A 343 -7.69 5.25 4.60
C PRO A 343 -6.55 4.80 5.56
N VAL A 344 -5.30 4.84 5.08
CA VAL A 344 -4.08 4.84 5.94
C VAL A 344 -4.27 5.84 7.09
N CYS A 345 -3.77 5.48 8.27
CA CYS A 345 -3.86 6.35 9.44
C CYS A 345 -2.66 6.22 10.37
N ILE A 346 -2.27 7.35 10.96
CA ILE A 346 -1.28 7.41 12.04
C ILE A 346 -2.08 7.42 13.35
N THR A 347 -1.98 6.34 14.12
CA THR A 347 -2.81 6.15 15.34
C THR A 347 -2.12 6.65 16.60
N SER A 348 -0.79 6.73 16.59
CA SER A 348 -0.02 7.34 17.67
C SER A 348 1.36 7.79 17.18
N LEU A 349 1.88 8.85 17.79
CA LEU A 349 3.22 9.36 17.57
C LEU A 349 3.93 9.56 18.91
N THR A 350 5.19 9.15 18.99
CA THR A 350 6.06 9.43 20.13
C THR A 350 7.40 10.00 19.67
N GLN A 351 7.98 10.85 20.52
CA GLN A 351 9.28 11.47 20.32
C GLN A 351 10.19 11.13 21.52
N GLU A 352 11.48 10.90 21.26
CA GLU A 352 12.50 10.73 22.29
C GLU A 352 13.79 11.47 21.90
N PRO A 353 14.34 12.35 22.76
CA PRO A 353 13.85 12.68 24.10
C PRO A 353 12.57 13.54 24.04
N TRP A 354 11.70 13.34 25.03
CA TRP A 354 10.40 14.03 25.12
C TRP A 354 10.53 15.49 25.59
N ASP A 355 11.60 15.80 26.32
CA ASP A 355 11.90 17.14 26.85
C ASP A 355 13.42 17.33 26.95
N LYS A 356 13.88 18.59 27.01
CA LYS A 356 15.28 19.01 27.15
C LYS A 356 16.21 18.36 26.12
N ILE A 357 16.04 18.77 24.88
CA ILE A 357 16.87 18.31 23.76
C ILE A 357 18.16 19.12 23.76
N GLU A 358 19.28 18.45 24.02
CA GLU A 358 20.61 19.06 24.02
C GLU A 358 21.06 19.43 22.60
N PRO A 359 21.97 20.39 22.43
CA PRO A 359 22.51 20.74 21.12
C PRO A 359 23.15 19.55 20.41
N TYR A 360 22.80 19.41 19.13
CA TYR A 360 23.22 18.29 18.27
C TYR A 360 22.80 16.91 18.79
N GLN A 361 21.84 16.84 19.71
CA GLN A 361 21.21 15.58 20.11
C GLN A 361 20.15 15.17 19.08
N ASP A 362 20.30 13.96 18.54
CA ASP A 362 19.31 13.35 17.66
C ASP A 362 17.97 13.13 18.36
N VAL A 363 16.88 13.36 17.61
CA VAL A 363 15.51 13.17 18.10
C VAL A 363 14.88 11.99 17.38
N LYS A 364 14.64 10.91 18.12
CA LYS A 364 14.01 9.69 17.60
C LYS A 364 12.49 9.84 17.56
N ILE A 365 11.92 9.59 16.40
CA ILE A 365 10.47 9.62 16.14
C ILE A 365 9.99 8.18 15.97
N ARG A 366 8.88 7.83 16.63
CA ARG A 366 8.21 6.53 16.45
C ARG A 366 6.73 6.71 16.19
N ALA A 367 6.23 6.14 15.10
CA ALA A 367 4.83 6.23 14.70
C ALA A 367 4.20 4.83 14.62
N ASN A 368 2.96 4.70 15.11
CA ASN A 368 2.12 3.55 14.83
C ASN A 368 1.21 3.89 13.64
N VAL A 369 1.44 3.24 12.51
CA VAL A 369 0.74 3.49 11.26
C VAL A 369 0.03 2.21 10.84
N VAL A 370 -1.24 2.32 10.48
CA VAL A 370 -2.06 1.19 10.03
C VAL A 370 -2.81 1.54 8.74
N ASP A 371 -2.92 0.54 7.87
CA ASP A 371 -3.78 0.53 6.69
C ASP A 371 -4.36 -0.89 6.60
N GLU A 372 -5.69 -1.01 6.63
CA GLU A 372 -6.38 -2.31 6.67
C GLU A 372 -6.68 -2.88 5.27
N VAL A 373 -6.32 -2.18 4.19
CA VAL A 373 -6.65 -2.57 2.82
C VAL A 373 -5.41 -3.08 2.09
N VAL A 374 -4.47 -2.21 1.78
CA VAL A 374 -3.25 -2.55 1.00
C VAL A 374 -1.99 -2.60 1.84
N GLY A 375 -2.07 -2.13 3.09
CA GLY A 375 -0.92 -1.97 3.96
C GLY A 375 -0.26 -0.60 3.80
N VAL A 376 0.68 -0.33 4.68
CA VAL A 376 1.35 0.97 4.79
C VAL A 376 2.49 1.06 3.77
N GLY A 377 2.57 2.18 3.07
CA GLY A 377 3.64 2.52 2.14
C GLY A 377 4.77 3.28 2.82
N GLU A 378 5.14 4.43 2.25
CA GLU A 378 6.18 5.28 2.81
C GLU A 378 5.69 5.97 4.09
N VAL A 379 6.57 5.99 5.09
CA VAL A 379 6.38 6.78 6.31
C VAL A 379 7.59 7.67 6.47
N MET A 380 7.37 8.98 6.54
CA MET A 380 8.43 9.97 6.61
C MET A 380 8.11 11.05 7.65
N VAL A 381 9.16 11.61 8.24
CA VAL A 381 9.08 12.85 9.01
C VAL A 381 9.57 13.99 8.15
N GLN A 382 8.75 15.03 8.00
CA GLN A 382 9.17 16.30 7.44
C GLN A 382 9.39 17.29 8.57
N TYR A 383 10.53 17.98 8.57
CA TYR A 383 10.88 18.95 9.61
C TYR A 383 11.50 20.23 9.03
N SER A 384 11.24 21.34 9.70
CA SER A 384 11.75 22.66 9.38
C SER A 384 12.44 23.29 10.60
N THR A 385 13.52 24.02 10.34
CA THR A 385 14.32 24.72 11.35
C THR A 385 14.32 26.24 11.13
N ASP A 386 13.57 26.74 10.14
CA ASP A 386 13.54 28.14 9.71
C ASP A 386 12.12 28.73 9.72
N GLY A 387 11.24 28.16 10.55
CA GLY A 387 9.85 28.60 10.70
C GLY A 387 8.95 28.18 9.54
N GLY A 388 9.29 27.08 8.86
CA GLY A 388 8.50 26.50 7.78
C GLY A 388 8.86 27.01 6.38
N ALA A 389 9.95 27.78 6.22
CA ALA A 389 10.38 28.29 4.92
C ALA A 389 11.06 27.20 4.06
N THR A 390 11.80 26.28 4.70
CA THR A 390 12.36 25.08 4.07
C THR A 390 12.05 23.85 4.91
N TRP A 391 11.90 22.70 4.22
CA TRP A 391 11.54 21.42 4.82
C TRP A 391 12.54 20.34 4.41
N ASN A 392 13.06 19.64 5.42
CA ASN A 392 13.89 18.46 5.27
C ASN A 392 13.04 17.21 5.53
N SER A 393 13.46 16.07 4.98
CA SER A 393 12.72 14.81 5.10
C SER A 393 13.61 13.68 5.58
N THR A 394 13.06 12.78 6.40
CA THR A 394 13.72 11.54 6.81
C THR A 394 12.73 10.39 6.87
N ASN A 395 13.12 9.23 6.35
CA ASN A 395 12.24 8.05 6.32
C ASN A 395 12.20 7.39 7.69
N LEU A 396 11.02 6.92 8.08
CA LEU A 396 10.82 6.06 9.24
C LEU A 396 10.76 4.62 8.74
N VAL A 397 11.58 3.75 9.31
CA VAL A 397 11.68 2.34 8.92
C VAL A 397 10.88 1.48 9.89
N TYR A 398 10.10 0.54 9.38
CA TYR A 398 9.35 -0.38 10.23
C TYR A 398 10.28 -1.28 11.05
N ASN A 399 10.18 -1.20 12.36
CA ASN A 399 10.92 -2.03 13.29
C ASN A 399 10.03 -3.19 13.78
N VAL A 400 10.35 -4.41 13.35
CA VAL A 400 9.57 -5.62 13.68
C VAL A 400 9.51 -5.94 15.19
N THR A 401 10.48 -5.46 15.98
CA THR A 401 10.55 -5.73 17.42
C THR A 401 9.64 -4.80 18.20
N SER A 402 9.67 -3.50 17.91
CA SER A 402 8.77 -2.51 18.52
C SER A 402 7.40 -2.47 17.85
N ARG A 403 7.27 -3.00 16.63
CA ARG A 403 6.10 -2.92 15.74
C ARG A 403 5.71 -1.47 15.40
N LEU A 404 6.70 -0.58 15.33
CA LEU A 404 6.54 0.84 15.03
C LEU A 404 7.45 1.25 13.87
N TYR A 405 7.05 2.30 13.15
CA TYR A 405 7.91 3.01 12.21
C TYR A 405 8.83 3.93 12.99
N GLU A 406 10.14 3.80 12.83
CA GLU A 406 11.15 4.55 13.60
C GLU A 406 12.11 5.31 12.69
N GLY A 407 12.39 6.58 13.02
CA GLY A 407 13.30 7.45 12.28
C GLY A 407 13.92 8.49 13.20
N ILE A 408 14.81 9.32 12.66
CA ILE A 408 15.54 10.34 13.42
C ILE A 408 15.42 11.69 12.73
N ILE A 409 15.13 12.75 13.49
CA ILE A 409 15.45 14.11 13.10
C ILE A 409 16.88 14.39 13.60
N PRO A 410 17.85 14.69 12.72
CA PRO A 410 19.22 14.97 13.13
C PRO A 410 19.31 16.12 14.13
N GLY A 411 20.25 16.01 15.07
CA GLY A 411 20.46 17.02 16.09
C GLY A 411 20.71 18.43 15.53
N GLN A 412 20.10 19.43 16.16
CA GLN A 412 20.14 20.83 15.72
C GLN A 412 20.94 21.72 16.70
N PRO A 413 21.45 22.88 16.26
CA PRO A 413 22.12 23.84 17.14
C PRO A 413 21.22 24.36 18.27
N GLU A 414 21.82 24.89 19.33
CA GLU A 414 21.09 25.53 20.42
C GLU A 414 20.12 26.63 19.95
N ASN A 415 19.01 26.79 20.67
CA ASN A 415 17.94 27.75 20.37
C ASN A 415 17.21 27.53 19.04
N THR A 416 17.46 26.41 18.34
CA THR A 416 16.69 26.05 17.15
C THR A 416 15.28 25.62 17.55
N VAL A 417 14.27 26.23 16.94
CA VAL A 417 12.88 25.77 17.00
C VAL A 417 12.65 24.84 15.83
N VAL A 418 12.34 23.58 16.12
CA VAL A 418 12.03 22.57 15.11
C VAL A 418 10.53 22.40 15.04
N GLN A 419 9.97 22.56 13.85
CA GLN A 419 8.60 22.22 13.52
C GLN A 419 8.61 20.96 12.67
N TYR A 420 7.77 19.98 12.98
CA TYR A 420 7.74 18.75 12.20
C TYR A 420 6.34 18.15 12.11
N MET A 421 6.15 17.32 11.10
CA MET A 421 4.98 16.46 10.90
C MET A 421 5.42 15.10 10.38
N VAL A 422 4.63 14.07 10.67
CA VAL A 422 4.79 12.74 10.08
C VAL A 422 3.75 12.57 8.98
N ILE A 423 4.20 12.09 7.84
CA ILE A 423 3.37 11.75 6.69
C ILE A 423 3.49 10.24 6.49
N ALA A 424 2.36 9.56 6.35
CA ALA A 424 2.31 8.16 5.98
C ALA A 424 1.43 7.99 4.76
N SER A 425 1.86 7.17 3.80
CA SER A 425 1.04 6.78 2.67
C SER A 425 0.49 5.36 2.82
N ASP A 426 -0.56 5.05 2.09
CA ASP A 426 -0.86 3.66 1.76
C ASP A 426 0.22 3.08 0.82
N LYS A 427 0.19 1.76 0.61
CA LYS A 427 1.23 1.04 -0.14
C LYS A 427 1.45 1.54 -1.57
N PHE A 428 0.40 2.07 -2.21
CA PHE A 428 0.43 2.55 -3.60
C PHE A 428 0.55 4.07 -3.71
N HIS A 429 0.64 4.78 -2.58
CA HIS A 429 0.78 6.24 -2.51
C HIS A 429 -0.44 7.02 -3.03
N ASN A 430 -1.62 6.42 -2.96
CA ASN A 430 -2.89 7.02 -3.38
C ASN A 430 -3.53 7.81 -2.23
N ASN A 431 -3.35 7.36 -0.99
CA ASN A 431 -3.86 8.02 0.20
C ASN A 431 -2.73 8.39 1.16
N TYR A 432 -2.90 9.52 1.85
CA TYR A 432 -1.95 10.03 2.83
C TYR A 432 -2.63 10.37 4.16
N ALA A 433 -1.93 10.05 5.24
CA ALA A 433 -2.24 10.46 6.60
C ALA A 433 -1.16 11.39 7.13
N TYR A 434 -1.58 12.36 7.92
CA TYR A 434 -0.70 13.37 8.52
C TYR A 434 -0.82 13.33 10.03
N TRP A 435 0.30 13.51 10.72
CA TRP A 435 0.34 13.75 12.16
C TRP A 435 1.22 14.95 12.49
N PRO A 436 0.70 16.01 13.12
CA PRO A 436 -0.71 16.20 13.49
C PRO A 436 -1.66 16.19 12.27
N ASP A 437 -2.94 15.89 12.50
CA ASP A 437 -3.96 15.96 11.45
C ASP A 437 -4.03 17.39 10.90
N GLN A 438 -3.97 17.54 9.58
CA GLN A 438 -3.99 18.84 8.89
C GLN A 438 -5.42 19.29 8.56
N GLY A 439 -6.44 18.47 8.83
CA GLY A 439 -7.83 18.80 8.56
C GLY A 439 -8.10 19.00 7.06
N ASP A 440 -9.03 19.91 6.73
CA ASP A 440 -9.42 20.23 5.35
C ASP A 440 -8.52 21.27 4.65
N PHE A 441 -7.34 21.55 5.22
CA PHE A 441 -6.38 22.56 4.75
C PHE A 441 -6.94 24.00 4.66
N THR A 442 -8.10 24.27 5.27
CA THR A 442 -8.67 25.63 5.34
C THR A 442 -8.17 26.42 6.55
N GLN A 443 -7.54 25.73 7.51
CA GLN A 443 -6.89 26.30 8.68
C GLN A 443 -5.37 26.31 8.50
N PRO A 444 -4.64 27.19 9.21
CA PRO A 444 -3.18 27.13 9.21
C PRO A 444 -2.69 25.74 9.66
N PRO A 445 -1.67 25.19 9.00
CA PRO A 445 -1.18 23.84 9.27
C PRO A 445 -0.67 23.69 10.72
N VAL A 446 -0.90 22.51 11.29
CA VAL A 446 -0.58 22.20 12.68
C VAL A 446 0.67 21.32 12.72
N TYR A 447 1.66 21.70 13.51
CA TYR A 447 2.94 21.00 13.61
C TYR A 447 3.23 20.56 15.04
N CYS A 448 3.95 19.45 15.18
CA CYS A 448 4.67 19.17 16.40
C CYS A 448 5.85 20.14 16.51
N VAL A 449 6.14 20.62 17.73
CA VAL A 449 7.18 21.63 17.94
C VAL A 449 8.02 21.27 19.15
N TYR A 450 9.34 21.38 19.00
CA TYR A 450 10.27 21.38 20.13
C TYR A 450 11.35 22.45 19.95
N THR A 451 12.02 22.77 21.05
CA THR A 451 13.14 23.71 21.06
C THR A 451 14.37 23.04 21.63
N VAL A 452 15.50 23.20 20.94
CA VAL A 452 16.82 22.74 21.44
C VAL A 452 17.25 23.69 22.55
N ILE A 453 17.50 23.15 23.74
CA ILE A 453 17.88 23.96 24.89
C ILE A 453 19.31 24.52 24.69
N PRO A 454 19.60 25.72 25.22
CA PRO A 454 20.96 26.23 25.25
C PRO A 454 21.89 25.27 25.99
N GLU A 455 23.13 25.11 25.52
CA GLU A 455 24.16 24.55 26.40
C GLU A 455 24.21 25.47 27.63
N PHE A 456 24.27 24.90 28.85
CA PHE A 456 24.25 25.66 30.10
C PHE A 456 25.01 27.00 29.99
N PRO A 457 24.46 28.11 30.50
CA PRO A 457 25.12 29.39 30.36
C PRO A 457 26.53 29.29 30.94
N SER A 458 27.52 29.67 30.12
CA SER A 458 28.95 29.71 30.44
C SER A 458 29.28 30.37 31.78
N THR A 459 28.33 31.09 32.39
CA THR A 459 28.37 31.63 33.74
C THR A 459 28.55 30.57 34.82
N ALA A 460 27.99 29.37 34.70
CA ALA A 460 28.20 28.30 35.68
C ALA A 460 29.65 27.79 35.67
N PHE A 461 30.21 27.56 34.48
CA PHE A 461 31.62 27.22 34.29
C PHE A 461 32.55 28.37 34.71
N LEU A 462 32.19 29.63 34.39
CA LEU A 462 32.93 30.81 34.80
C LEU A 462 32.95 30.97 36.33
N LEU A 463 31.82 30.71 37.01
CA LEU A 463 31.71 30.77 38.47
C LEU A 463 32.52 29.66 39.14
N ILE A 464 32.48 28.44 38.61
CA ILE A 464 33.32 27.32 39.09
C ILE A 464 34.80 27.63 38.87
N PHE A 465 35.15 28.17 37.69
CA PHE A 465 36.52 28.56 37.37
C PHE A 465 37.03 29.71 38.27
N LEU A 466 36.22 30.75 38.51
CA LEU A 466 36.52 31.84 39.43
C LEU A 466 36.65 31.34 40.89
N ALA A 467 35.81 30.41 41.32
CA ALA A 467 35.91 29.79 42.65
C ALA A 467 37.20 28.98 42.80
N LEU A 468 37.59 28.21 41.79
CA LEU A 468 38.86 27.48 41.79
C LEU A 468 40.07 28.41 41.76
N LEU A 469 40.01 29.50 40.98
CA LEU A 469 41.06 30.51 40.89
C LEU A 469 41.26 31.24 42.23
N THR A 470 40.16 31.66 42.86
CA THR A 470 40.22 32.31 44.19
C THR A 470 40.74 31.37 45.27
N MET A 471 40.35 30.09 45.24
CA MET A 471 40.92 29.06 46.12
C MET A 471 42.42 28.90 45.91
N LEU A 472 42.89 28.84 44.65
CA LEU A 472 44.31 28.73 44.31
C LEU A 472 45.11 29.94 44.82
N ILE A 473 44.61 31.16 44.58
CA ILE A 473 45.20 32.42 45.05
C ILE A 473 45.29 32.43 46.58
N THR A 474 44.24 31.98 47.26
CA THR A 474 44.22 31.94 48.73
C THR A 474 45.26 30.94 49.26
N ILE A 475 45.42 29.78 48.61
CA ILE A 475 46.45 28.80 48.95
C ILE A 475 47.86 29.38 48.73
N THR A 476 48.13 30.06 47.61
CA THR A 476 49.44 30.69 47.36
C THR A 476 49.74 31.82 48.33
N ILE A 477 48.77 32.69 48.65
CA ILE A 477 48.93 33.76 49.65
C ILE A 477 49.21 33.17 51.04
N LYS A 478 48.48 32.13 51.45
CA LYS A 478 48.68 31.46 52.74
C LYS A 478 50.04 30.76 52.81
N LYS A 479 50.50 30.16 51.70
CA LYS A 479 51.85 29.57 51.58
C LYS A 479 52.95 30.64 51.61
N HIS A 480 52.72 31.81 51.01
CA HIS A 480 53.65 32.94 51.07
C HIS A 480 53.75 33.56 52.47
N ARG A 481 52.61 33.72 53.17
CA ARG A 481 52.58 34.21 54.56
C ARG A 481 53.25 33.24 55.53
N ARG A 482 53.07 31.92 55.37
CA ARG A 482 53.79 30.89 56.14
C ARG A 482 55.29 30.81 55.86
N ARG A 483 55.79 31.43 54.78
CA ARG A 483 57.23 31.56 54.49
C ARG A 483 57.83 32.87 55.00
N ARG A 484 57.01 33.81 55.47
CA ARG A 484 57.43 35.13 55.99
C ARG A 484 57.28 35.27 57.51
N ASN A 485 56.64 34.30 58.16
CA ASN A 485 56.70 34.03 59.59
C ASN A 485 57.51 32.76 59.79
#